data_AF-A0AAD4KC63-F1
#
_entry.id   AF-A0AAD4KC63-F1
#
_cell.length_a   1.000
_cell.length_b   1.000
_cell.length_c   1.000
_cell.angle_alpha   90.00
_cell.angle_beta   90.00
_cell.angle_gamma   90.00
#
_symmetry.space_group_name_H-M   'P 1'
#
loop_
_entity.id
_entity.type
_entity.pdbx_description
1 polymer ?
#
loop_
_entity_poly.entity_id
_entity_poly.type
_entity_poly.pdbx_seq_one_letter_code
_entity_poly.pdbx_strand_id
1 'polypeptide(L)'
;MSLKRCGVKTKSAPNRENLLHRIKRDRTLLNDYFQDLATRNPQSAHRKEEITKIAASKVAAIQKRDSYDLFFESACISIKTLPPKLAAEAKSRISQIITEFEIRAISEHEAQQGIEKEKQQVVKTVRVSNEPVIDPSSGIVYEFQAYSRKSCL
;
A
#
# COMPACT_ATOMS: atom_id res chain seq x y z
N MET A 1 -1.11 45.48 34.95
CA MET A 1 -0.42 44.17 34.87
C MET A 1 0.04 43.94 33.43
N SER A 2 1.32 44.11 33.14
CA SER A 2 1.87 44.04 31.77
C SER A 2 2.22 42.60 31.42
N LEU A 3 1.50 42.00 30.46
CA LEU A 3 1.75 40.63 29.98
C LEU A 3 2.98 40.61 29.07
N LYS A 4 4.14 40.24 29.64
CA LYS A 4 5.36 39.89 28.90
C LYS A 4 5.08 38.65 28.03
N ARG A 5 5.02 38.84 26.71
CA ARG A 5 4.99 37.73 25.74
C ARG A 5 6.38 37.09 25.70
N CYS A 6 6.48 35.84 26.15
CA CYS A 6 7.67 35.02 25.95
C CYS A 6 7.78 34.63 24.46
N GLY A 7 8.96 34.86 23.88
CA GLY A 7 9.24 34.59 22.48
C GLY A 7 9.14 33.11 22.14
N VAL A 8 8.32 32.81 21.12
CA VAL A 8 8.28 31.51 20.47
C VAL A 8 9.57 31.38 19.68
N LYS A 9 10.50 30.53 20.14
CA LYS A 9 11.69 30.14 19.37
C LYS A 9 11.20 29.39 18.13
N THR A 10 11.18 30.06 17.00
CA THR A 10 10.94 29.45 15.70
C THR A 10 12.10 28.49 15.42
N LYS A 11 11.85 27.18 15.57
CA LYS A 11 12.76 26.17 15.01
C LYS A 11 12.77 26.40 13.50
N SER A 12 13.88 26.92 12.97
CA SER A 12 14.02 27.15 11.53
C SER A 12 13.74 25.85 10.79
N ALA A 13 12.83 25.90 9.81
CA ALA A 13 12.57 24.76 8.94
C ALA A 13 13.91 24.22 8.40
N PRO A 14 14.09 22.89 8.36
CA PRO A 14 15.32 22.32 7.81
C PRO A 14 15.52 22.86 6.39
N ASN A 15 16.68 23.47 6.13
CA ASN A 15 17.03 24.00 4.81
C ASN A 15 16.86 22.88 3.77
N ARG A 16 16.04 23.15 2.74
CA ARG A 16 15.71 22.21 1.67
C ARG A 16 16.95 21.55 1.07
N GLU A 17 18.04 22.28 0.91
CA GLU A 17 19.29 21.77 0.35
C GLU A 17 19.92 20.73 1.26
N ASN A 18 19.92 20.96 2.58
CA ASN A 18 20.42 20.01 3.56
C ASN A 18 19.59 18.72 3.56
N LEU A 19 18.26 18.83 3.40
CA LEU A 19 17.39 17.67 3.29
C LEU A 19 17.70 16.85 2.03
N LEU A 20 17.84 17.51 0.88
CA LEU A 20 18.18 16.84 -0.38
C LEU A 20 19.55 16.18 -0.32
N HIS A 21 20.55 16.85 0.25
CA HIS A 21 21.88 16.28 0.44
C HIS A 21 21.83 15.06 1.37
N ARG A 22 21.01 15.10 2.42
CA ARG A 22 20.82 13.96 3.32
C ARG A 22 20.16 12.78 2.61
N ILE A 23 19.07 13.02 1.88
CA ILE A 23 18.39 11.95 1.12
C ILE A 23 19.33 11.32 0.07
N LYS A 24 20.12 12.13 -0.65
CA LYS A 24 21.12 11.61 -1.60
C LYS A 24 22.14 10.71 -0.91
N ARG A 25 22.71 11.17 0.22
CA ARG A 25 23.67 10.39 1.01
C ARG A 25 23.07 9.07 1.50
N ASP A 26 21.88 9.12 2.08
CA ASP A 26 21.21 7.96 2.65
C ASP A 26 20.88 6.93 1.56
N ARG A 27 20.51 7.39 0.35
CA ARG A 27 20.33 6.51 -0.83
C ARG A 27 21.62 5.81 -1.25
N THR A 28 22.73 6.53 -1.31
CA THR A 28 24.04 5.93 -1.63
C THR A 28 24.41 4.86 -0.60
N LEU A 29 24.32 5.19 0.69
CA LEU A 29 24.65 4.25 1.77
C LEU A 29 23.79 2.98 1.75
N LEU A 30 22.49 3.12 1.51
CA LEU A 30 21.59 1.97 1.38
C LEU A 30 21.96 1.11 0.17
N ASN A 31 22.26 1.74 -0.96
CA ASN A 31 22.65 1.03 -2.17
C ASN A 31 23.94 0.25 -2.00
N ASP A 32 24.94 0.85 -1.34
CA ASP A 32 26.21 0.19 -1.02
C ASP A 32 25.97 -0.97 -0.05
N TYR A 33 25.14 -0.79 0.97
CA TYR A 33 24.78 -1.86 1.91
C TYR A 33 24.09 -3.05 1.22
N PHE A 34 23.15 -2.80 0.29
CA PHE A 34 22.51 -3.87 -0.46
C PHE A 34 23.46 -4.58 -1.42
N GLN A 35 24.42 -3.86 -2.01
CA GLN A 35 25.50 -4.48 -2.80
C GLN A 35 26.42 -5.34 -1.94
N ASP A 36 26.79 -4.86 -0.75
CA ASP A 36 27.56 -5.65 0.22
C ASP A 36 26.79 -6.92 0.60
N LEU A 37 25.49 -6.84 0.88
CA LEU A 37 24.69 -8.04 1.16
C LEU A 37 24.61 -9.01 -0.03
N ALA A 38 24.53 -8.50 -1.26
CA ALA A 38 24.53 -9.32 -2.46
C ALA A 38 25.86 -10.06 -2.67
N THR A 39 26.98 -9.46 -2.24
CA THR A 39 28.31 -10.07 -2.33
C THR A 39 28.67 -10.95 -1.14
N ARG A 40 28.04 -10.75 0.03
CA ARG A 40 28.43 -11.38 1.30
C ARG A 40 27.65 -12.66 1.67
N ASN A 41 26.99 -13.31 0.72
CA ASN A 41 26.40 -14.64 0.94
C ASN A 41 27.15 -15.67 0.07
N PRO A 42 28.04 -16.50 0.64
CA PRO A 42 27.74 -17.35 1.78
C PRO A 42 28.76 -17.27 2.95
N GLN A 43 28.26 -17.49 4.17
CA GLN A 43 29.00 -17.72 5.42
C GLN A 43 29.47 -16.47 6.21
N SER A 44 28.67 -16.05 7.19
CA SER A 44 29.15 -15.78 8.56
C SER A 44 28.00 -15.39 9.49
N ALA A 45 27.43 -16.42 10.12
CA ALA A 45 26.82 -16.27 11.43
C ALA A 45 27.94 -15.91 12.42
N HIS A 46 27.95 -14.68 12.94
CA HIS A 46 28.51 -14.24 14.24
C HIS A 46 28.92 -12.77 14.20
N ARG A 47 27.97 -11.86 14.47
CA ARG A 47 28.27 -10.59 15.15
C ARG A 47 27.00 -9.97 15.73
N LYS A 48 26.43 -10.65 16.73
CA LYS A 48 25.45 -10.09 17.66
C LYS A 48 26.13 -10.06 19.01
N GLU A 49 26.53 -8.89 19.48
CA GLU A 49 26.78 -8.57 20.90
C GLU A 49 27.41 -7.16 20.94
N GLU A 50 26.61 -6.13 21.27
CA GLU A 50 27.04 -4.91 22.02
C GLU A 50 25.99 -3.76 22.10
N ILE A 51 24.69 -3.98 21.87
CA ILE A 51 23.67 -2.95 22.13
C ILE A 51 22.52 -3.52 22.98
N THR A 52 22.86 -4.03 24.15
CA THR A 52 21.91 -4.61 25.10
C THR A 52 22.13 -3.95 26.44
N LYS A 53 21.29 -2.97 26.81
CA LYS A 53 20.85 -2.72 28.21
C LYS A 53 19.83 -1.60 28.39
N ILE A 54 19.61 -0.69 27.43
CA ILE A 54 18.53 0.33 27.53
C ILE A 54 17.35 0.03 26.58
N ALA A 55 17.54 -0.82 25.58
CA ALA A 55 16.52 -1.16 24.57
C ALA A 55 15.67 -2.41 24.88
N ALA A 56 15.92 -3.13 25.98
CA ALA A 56 15.38 -4.49 26.20
C ALA A 56 13.85 -4.57 26.31
N SER A 57 13.17 -3.52 26.79
CA SER A 57 11.70 -3.52 26.90
C SER A 57 10.99 -3.25 25.57
N LYS A 58 11.60 -2.48 24.64
CA LYS A 58 11.07 -2.30 23.28
C LYS A 58 11.53 -3.39 22.30
N VAL A 59 12.69 -4.00 22.52
CA VAL A 59 13.25 -5.03 21.60
C VAL A 59 12.43 -6.32 21.60
N ALA A 60 11.80 -6.71 22.71
CA ALA A 60 10.86 -7.85 22.73
C ALA A 60 9.61 -7.60 21.87
N ALA A 61 9.16 -6.34 21.76
CA ALA A 61 8.07 -5.97 20.85
C ALA A 61 8.53 -5.83 19.39
N ILE A 62 9.78 -5.41 19.15
CA ILE A 62 10.38 -5.30 17.81
C ILE A 62 10.60 -6.70 17.19
N GLN A 63 10.88 -7.73 17.99
CA GLN A 63 11.00 -9.11 17.49
C GLN A 63 9.69 -9.70 16.97
N LYS A 64 8.54 -9.09 17.28
CA LYS A 64 7.21 -9.57 16.86
C LYS A 64 6.54 -8.67 15.81
N ARG A 65 7.16 -7.53 15.45
CA ARG A 65 6.60 -6.61 14.45
C ARG A 65 7.09 -7.01 13.08
N ASP A 66 6.14 -7.21 12.17
CA ASP A 66 6.45 -7.40 10.76
C ASP A 66 7.14 -6.13 10.20
N SER A 67 7.94 -6.30 9.18
CA SER A 67 8.49 -5.22 8.35
C SER A 67 7.43 -4.19 7.93
N TYR A 68 6.20 -4.65 7.67
CA TYR A 68 5.06 -3.79 7.35
C TYR A 68 4.63 -2.92 8.55
N ASP A 69 4.52 -3.50 9.75
CA ASP A 69 4.16 -2.74 10.96
C ASP A 69 5.18 -1.65 11.25
N LEU A 70 6.47 -1.97 11.10
CA LEU A 70 7.57 -1.03 11.28
C LEU A 70 7.51 0.09 10.23
N PHE A 71 7.19 -0.23 8.98
CA PHE A 71 7.01 0.76 7.93
C PHE A 71 5.85 1.71 8.27
N PHE A 72 4.67 1.20 8.60
CA PHE A 72 3.52 2.04 8.91
C PHE A 72 3.72 2.87 10.18
N GLU A 73 4.40 2.34 11.20
CA GLU A 73 4.79 3.10 12.38
C GLU A 73 5.73 4.27 12.01
N SER A 74 6.77 3.99 11.20
CA SER A 74 7.71 5.01 10.74
C SER A 74 7.07 6.08 9.85
N ALA A 75 6.15 5.67 8.98
CA ALA A 75 5.39 6.56 8.11
C ALA A 75 4.45 7.44 8.95
N CYS A 76 3.77 6.87 9.94
CA CYS A 76 2.91 7.60 10.87
C CYS A 76 3.68 8.67 11.65
N ILE A 77 4.88 8.34 12.14
CA ILE A 77 5.76 9.32 12.81
C ILE A 77 6.06 10.48 11.85
N SER A 78 6.45 10.18 10.61
CA SER A 78 6.77 11.19 9.60
C SER A 78 5.56 12.08 9.30
N ILE A 79 4.39 11.50 9.06
CA ILE A 79 3.14 12.22 8.73
C ILE A 79 2.69 13.14 9.86
N LYS A 80 2.86 12.72 11.12
CA LYS A 80 2.51 13.54 12.31
C LYS A 80 3.32 14.83 12.40
N THR A 81 4.49 14.90 11.76
CA THR A 81 5.33 16.10 11.75
C THR A 81 5.03 17.04 10.57
N LEU A 82 4.19 16.61 9.62
CA LEU A 82 3.83 17.43 8.47
C LEU A 82 2.75 18.47 8.80
N PRO A 83 2.71 19.61 8.11
CA PRO A 83 1.58 20.53 8.13
C PRO A 83 0.27 19.80 7.78
N PRO A 84 -0.88 20.16 8.38
CA PRO A 84 -2.15 19.43 8.21
C PRO A 84 -2.55 19.17 6.76
N LYS A 85 -2.32 20.13 5.86
CA LYS A 85 -2.60 19.99 4.42
C LYS A 85 -1.78 18.87 3.77
N LEU A 86 -0.47 18.83 4.06
CA LEU A 86 0.44 17.80 3.54
C LEU A 86 0.23 16.44 4.22
N ALA A 87 -0.13 16.44 5.51
CA ALA A 87 -0.49 15.21 6.21
C ALA A 87 -1.76 14.57 5.63
N ALA A 88 -2.78 15.38 5.31
CA ALA A 88 -3.99 14.93 4.64
C ALA A 88 -3.69 14.38 3.24
N GLU A 89 -2.87 15.08 2.46
CA GLU A 89 -2.43 14.60 1.14
C GLU A 89 -1.69 13.27 1.23
N ALA A 90 -0.71 13.15 2.15
CA ALA A 90 0.06 11.91 2.34
C ALA A 90 -0.85 10.75 2.73
N LYS A 91 -1.78 10.95 3.68
CA LYS A 91 -2.77 9.94 4.06
C LYS A 91 -3.66 9.54 2.88
N SER A 92 -4.12 10.51 2.11
CA SER A 92 -4.94 10.27 0.91
C SER A 92 -4.19 9.43 -0.12
N ARG A 93 -2.94 9.77 -0.43
CA ARG A 93 -2.10 9.03 -1.38
C ARG A 93 -1.82 7.59 -0.92
N ILE A 94 -1.50 7.40 0.37
CA ILE A 94 -1.28 6.06 0.92
C ILE A 94 -2.56 5.21 0.81
N SER A 95 -3.70 5.79 1.18
CA SER A 95 -5.00 5.11 1.06
C SER A 95 -5.29 4.69 -0.38
N GLN A 96 -5.05 5.59 -1.36
CA GLN A 96 -5.25 5.28 -2.78
C GLN A 96 -4.40 4.09 -3.24
N ILE A 97 -3.11 4.09 -2.90
CA ILE A 97 -2.19 3.01 -3.27
C ILE A 97 -2.65 1.67 -2.70
N ILE A 98 -3.04 1.62 -1.43
CA ILE A 98 -3.53 0.39 -0.78
C ILE A 98 -4.77 -0.13 -1.51
N THR A 99 -5.77 0.73 -1.74
CA THR A 99 -7.00 0.34 -2.42
C THR A 99 -6.75 -0.16 -3.86
N GLU A 100 -5.83 0.48 -4.60
CA GLU A 100 -5.46 0.01 -5.94
C GLU A 100 -4.86 -1.40 -5.91
N PHE A 101 -4.01 -1.70 -4.93
CA PHE A 101 -3.44 -3.04 -4.77
C PHE A 101 -4.46 -4.07 -4.31
N GLU A 102 -5.37 -3.70 -3.40
CA GLU A 102 -6.47 -4.57 -2.96
C GLU A 102 -7.35 -4.99 -4.15
N ILE A 103 -7.72 -4.04 -5.02
CA ILE A 103 -8.54 -4.33 -6.21
C ILE A 103 -7.78 -5.27 -7.16
N ARG A 104 -6.50 -5.02 -7.45
CA ARG A 104 -5.71 -5.91 -8.32
C ARG A 104 -5.58 -7.31 -7.75
N ALA A 105 -5.36 -7.44 -6.44
CA ALA A 105 -5.29 -8.74 -5.78
C ALA A 105 -6.61 -9.51 -5.90
N ILE A 106 -7.75 -8.84 -5.75
CA ILE A 106 -9.08 -9.45 -5.96
C ILE A 106 -9.22 -9.89 -7.43
N SER A 107 -8.92 -9.01 -8.40
CA SER A 107 -9.04 -9.32 -9.82
C SER A 107 -8.14 -10.48 -10.27
N GLU A 108 -6.91 -10.56 -9.74
CA GLU A 108 -6.00 -11.68 -10.02
C GLU A 108 -6.53 -13.00 -9.46
N HIS A 109 -7.03 -12.98 -8.23
CA HIS A 109 -7.62 -14.14 -7.58
C HIS A 109 -8.89 -14.62 -8.30
N GLU A 110 -9.75 -13.71 -8.74
CA GLU A 110 -10.95 -14.03 -9.54
C GLU A 110 -10.59 -14.62 -10.90
N ALA A 111 -9.58 -14.08 -11.59
CA ALA A 111 -9.10 -14.62 -12.85
C ALA A 111 -8.54 -16.05 -12.69
N GLN A 112 -7.78 -16.30 -11.62
CA GLN A 112 -7.25 -17.63 -11.30
C GLN A 112 -8.37 -18.63 -11.00
N GLN A 113 -9.38 -18.23 -10.22
CA GLN A 113 -10.54 -19.07 -9.93
C GLN A 113 -11.45 -19.30 -11.14
N GLY A 114 -11.55 -18.34 -12.05
CA GLY A 114 -12.26 -18.50 -13.33
C GLY A 114 -11.62 -19.59 -14.19
N ILE A 115 -10.28 -19.61 -14.27
CA ILE A 115 -9.51 -20.62 -15.01
C ILE A 115 -9.64 -22.02 -14.37
N GLU A 116 -9.69 -22.11 -13.04
CA GLU A 116 -9.90 -23.40 -12.35
C GLU A 116 -11.31 -23.97 -12.58
N LYS A 117 -12.33 -23.11 -12.68
CA LYS A 117 -13.70 -23.54 -13.03
C LYS A 117 -13.81 -23.95 -14.51
N GLU A 118 -13.08 -23.32 -15.42
CA GLU A 118 -13.05 -23.69 -16.83
C GLU A 118 -12.37 -25.05 -17.06
N LYS A 119 -11.28 -25.38 -16.34
CA LYS A 119 -10.61 -26.69 -16.45
C LYS A 119 -11.45 -27.87 -15.97
N GLN A 120 -12.42 -27.66 -15.07
CA GLN A 120 -13.39 -28.72 -14.70
C GLN A 120 -14.60 -28.81 -15.66
N GLN A 121 -14.83 -27.80 -16.51
CA GLN A 121 -15.96 -27.78 -17.45
C GLN A 121 -15.62 -28.26 -18.87
N VAL A 122 -14.34 -28.32 -19.26
CA VAL A 122 -13.92 -28.83 -20.59
C VAL A 122 -14.12 -30.35 -20.75
N VAL A 123 -14.38 -31.12 -19.68
CA VAL A 123 -14.76 -32.55 -19.80
C VAL A 123 -16.28 -32.77 -19.89
N LYS A 124 -17.11 -31.74 -19.65
CA LYS A 124 -18.57 -31.89 -19.64
C LYS A 124 -19.30 -30.72 -20.32
N THR A 125 -19.04 -30.43 -21.59
CA THR A 125 -20.08 -29.85 -22.45
C THR A 125 -19.72 -29.90 -23.94
N VAL A 126 -19.67 -31.11 -24.50
CA VAL A 126 -20.25 -31.31 -25.83
C VAL A 126 -21.74 -31.55 -25.60
N ARG A 127 -22.56 -30.50 -25.67
CA ARG A 127 -23.91 -30.51 -26.24
C ARG A 127 -24.67 -29.20 -25.95
N VAL A 128 -25.09 -28.61 -27.07
CA VAL A 128 -26.44 -28.08 -27.32
C VAL A 128 -26.71 -26.65 -26.83
N SER A 129 -26.65 -25.77 -27.83
CA SER A 129 -27.63 -24.77 -28.24
C SER A 129 -27.99 -23.62 -27.30
N ASN A 130 -27.88 -22.43 -27.89
CA ASN A 130 -28.47 -21.15 -27.50
C ASN A 130 -29.87 -21.31 -26.86
N GLU A 131 -29.99 -21.05 -25.57
CA GLU A 131 -31.27 -20.74 -24.93
C GLU A 131 -31.08 -19.60 -23.91
N PRO A 132 -32.06 -18.67 -23.82
CA PRO A 132 -32.00 -17.56 -22.89
C PRO A 132 -32.17 -18.04 -21.45
N VAL A 133 -31.31 -17.55 -20.56
CA VAL A 133 -31.36 -17.83 -19.12
C VAL A 133 -32.63 -17.19 -18.54
N ILE A 134 -33.65 -18.02 -18.32
CA ILE A 134 -34.86 -17.68 -17.56
C ILE A 134 -34.59 -18.11 -16.11
N ASP A 135 -34.49 -17.16 -15.19
CA ASP A 135 -34.58 -17.42 -13.75
C ASP A 135 -36.06 -17.66 -13.38
N PRO A 136 -36.44 -18.88 -12.94
CA PRO A 136 -37.85 -19.20 -12.67
C PRO A 136 -38.41 -18.57 -11.39
N SER A 137 -37.60 -17.84 -10.60
CA SER A 137 -38.06 -17.27 -9.31
C SER A 137 -38.56 -15.83 -9.38
N SER A 138 -38.43 -15.16 -10.52
CA SER A 138 -38.75 -13.74 -10.64
C SER A 138 -39.46 -13.52 -11.97
N GLY A 139 -40.79 -13.57 -12.00
CA GLY A 139 -41.62 -13.33 -13.18
C GLY A 139 -41.56 -11.89 -13.73
N ILE A 140 -40.40 -11.26 -13.67
CA ILE A 140 -40.13 -9.91 -14.13
C ILE A 140 -39.27 -10.02 -15.39
N VAL A 141 -39.91 -9.87 -16.54
CA VAL A 141 -39.23 -9.67 -17.83
C VAL A 141 -38.77 -8.21 -17.89
N TYR A 142 -37.46 -7.98 -17.86
CA TYR A 142 -36.91 -6.66 -18.13
C TYR A 142 -36.84 -6.44 -19.65
N GLU A 143 -37.86 -5.80 -20.22
CA GLU A 143 -37.82 -5.33 -21.60
C GLU A 143 -37.13 -3.96 -21.65
N PHE A 144 -35.90 -3.93 -22.16
CA PHE A 144 -35.17 -2.68 -22.40
C PHE A 144 -35.60 -2.09 -23.74
N GLN A 145 -36.47 -1.08 -23.71
CA GLN A 145 -36.87 -0.36 -24.91
C GLN A 145 -35.97 0.88 -25.11
N ALA A 146 -35.03 0.80 -26.06
CA ALA A 146 -34.19 1.93 -26.43
C ALA A 146 -35.03 3.00 -27.16
N TYR A 147 -35.22 4.16 -26.54
CA TYR A 147 -35.83 5.31 -27.20
C TYR A 147 -34.87 5.90 -28.25
N SER A 148 -35.04 5.53 -29.51
CA SER A 148 -34.47 6.30 -30.62
C SER A 148 -35.20 7.63 -30.76
N ARG A 149 -34.52 8.74 -30.40
CA ARG A 149 -34.98 10.10 -30.72
C ARG A 149 -35.07 10.23 -32.24
N LYS A 150 -36.28 10.49 -32.74
CA LYS A 150 -36.49 10.89 -34.14
C LYS A 150 -35.83 12.25 -34.36
N SER A 151 -34.93 12.29 -35.34
CA SER A 151 -34.36 13.51 -35.92
C SER A 151 -35.46 14.36 -36.56
N CYS A 152 -35.64 15.59 -36.09
CA CYS A 152 -36.42 16.59 -36.81
C CYS A 152 -35.54 17.23 -37.90
N LEU A 153 -36.16 17.37 -39.08
CA LEU A 153 -35.69 18.12 -40.25
C LEU A 153 -35.43 19.59 -39.94
#